data_AF-A0A0H4BVT7-F1
#
_entry.id   AF-A0A0H4BVT7-F1
#
_cell.length_a   1.000
_cell.length_b   1.000
_cell.length_c   1.000
_cell.angle_alpha   90.00
_cell.angle_beta   90.00
_cell.angle_gamma   90.00
#
_symmetry.space_group_name_H-M   'P 1'
#
loop_
_entity.id
_entity.type
_entity.pdbx_description
1 polymer ?
#
loop_
_entity_poly.entity_id
_entity_poly.type
_entity_poly.pdbx_seq_one_letter_code
_entity_poly.pdbx_strand_id
1 'polypeptide(L)'
;MQPAVLQALGAWEQHWTETQNAAVTALKTAFPYLYNYPRYVGCDDIRMEYEEDGLGSGRVCLDDEGRANVEFTQVPNEVIARAVDEIRFPYLDDADGPLVEAPPGRYVYECEGSGAQFEFVLGKLGYGQVIISFATIRDAVAVLDALSRAFGEHSAGGARQ
;
A
#
# COMPACT_ATOMS: atom_id res chain seq x y z
N MET A 1 15.76 9.12 -35.14
CA MET A 1 16.82 9.14 -34.11
C MET A 1 18.06 8.43 -34.63
N GLN A 2 19.24 8.79 -34.11
CA GLN A 2 20.47 8.08 -34.43
C GLN A 2 20.43 6.63 -33.90
N PRO A 3 21.08 5.65 -34.55
CA PRO A 3 21.07 4.26 -34.09
C PRO A 3 21.53 4.08 -32.64
N ALA A 4 22.56 4.82 -32.21
CA ALA A 4 23.03 4.78 -30.82
C ALA A 4 21.98 5.27 -29.81
N VAL A 5 21.14 6.23 -30.18
CA VAL A 5 20.04 6.72 -29.34
C VAL A 5 18.94 5.67 -29.22
N LEU A 6 18.59 4.99 -30.32
CA LEU A 6 17.63 3.88 -30.28
C LEU A 6 18.11 2.74 -29.39
N GLN A 7 19.40 2.41 -29.45
CA GLN A 7 20.01 1.40 -28.58
C GLN A 7 19.96 1.82 -27.11
N ALA A 8 20.29 3.08 -26.80
CA ALA A 8 20.24 3.59 -25.43
C ALA A 8 18.82 3.58 -24.86
N LEU A 9 17.81 3.96 -25.66
CA LEU A 9 16.41 3.91 -25.25
C LEU A 9 15.93 2.47 -25.03
N GLY A 10 16.28 1.53 -25.91
CA GLY A 10 15.92 0.13 -25.72
C GLY A 10 16.53 -0.47 -24.45
N ALA A 11 17.77 -0.12 -24.11
CA ALA A 11 18.40 -0.55 -22.85
C ALA A 11 17.70 0.07 -21.62
N TRP A 12 17.32 1.35 -21.71
CA TRP A 12 16.57 2.03 -20.67
C TRP A 12 15.19 1.40 -20.45
N GLU A 13 14.44 1.11 -21.52
CA GLU A 13 13.12 0.44 -21.47
C GLU A 13 13.21 -0.95 -20.84
N GLN A 14 14.27 -1.71 -21.16
CA GLN A 14 14.51 -3.02 -20.55
C GLN A 14 14.73 -2.90 -19.04
N HIS A 15 15.62 -2.00 -18.59
CA HIS A 15 15.87 -1.79 -17.16
C HIS A 15 14.65 -1.25 -16.41
N TRP A 16 13.85 -0.42 -17.08
CA TRP A 16 12.57 0.04 -16.54
C TRP A 16 11.62 -1.14 -16.27
N THR A 17 11.45 -2.01 -17.26
CA THR A 17 10.63 -3.22 -17.15
C THR A 17 11.13 -4.15 -16.03
N GLU A 18 12.44 -4.35 -15.92
CA GLU A 18 13.05 -5.14 -14.84
C GLU A 18 12.76 -4.53 -13.45
N THR A 19 12.83 -3.19 -13.34
CA THR A 19 12.55 -2.45 -12.11
C THR A 19 11.07 -2.59 -11.71
N GLN A 20 10.15 -2.43 -12.66
CA GLN A 20 8.71 -2.61 -12.42
C GLN A 20 8.39 -4.04 -11.96
N ASN A 21 8.98 -5.06 -12.59
CA ASN A 21 8.80 -6.46 -12.18
C ASN A 21 9.33 -6.74 -10.76
N ALA A 22 10.48 -6.14 -10.40
CA ALA A 22 11.02 -6.24 -9.05
C ALA A 22 10.11 -5.56 -8.02
N ALA A 23 9.56 -4.39 -8.34
CA ALA A 23 8.60 -3.68 -7.49
C ALA A 23 7.33 -4.49 -7.25
N VAL A 24 6.72 -5.05 -8.31
CA VAL A 24 5.57 -5.96 -8.20
C VAL A 24 5.88 -7.15 -7.30
N THR A 25 7.06 -7.75 -7.47
CA THR A 25 7.49 -8.89 -6.66
C THR A 25 7.61 -8.50 -5.18
N ALA A 26 8.20 -7.34 -4.88
CA ALA A 26 8.33 -6.83 -3.52
C ALA A 26 6.96 -6.56 -2.88
N LEU A 27 6.05 -5.89 -3.59
CA LEU A 27 4.70 -5.57 -3.10
C LEU A 27 3.90 -6.85 -2.79
N LYS A 28 3.94 -7.85 -3.68
CA LYS A 28 3.27 -9.14 -3.46
C LYS A 28 3.94 -9.99 -2.38
N THR A 29 5.23 -9.83 -2.17
CA THR A 29 5.94 -10.49 -1.06
C THR A 29 5.51 -9.90 0.28
N ALA A 30 5.36 -8.57 0.35
CA ALA A 30 4.89 -7.86 1.53
C ALA A 30 3.41 -8.16 1.84
N PHE A 31 2.59 -8.34 0.81
CA PHE A 31 1.16 -8.65 0.96
C PHE A 31 0.75 -9.81 0.05
N PRO A 32 0.85 -11.07 0.55
CA PRO A 32 0.64 -12.27 -0.26
C PRO A 32 -0.77 -12.43 -0.84
N TYR A 33 -1.76 -11.68 -0.36
CA TYR A 33 -3.13 -11.68 -0.89
C TYR A 33 -3.24 -10.97 -2.25
N LEU A 34 -2.21 -10.21 -2.67
CA LEU A 34 -2.22 -9.52 -3.95
C LEU A 34 -2.11 -10.49 -5.13
N TYR A 35 -3.04 -10.41 -6.06
CA TYR A 35 -2.97 -11.04 -7.38
C TYR A 35 -2.89 -10.01 -8.49
N ASN A 36 -2.31 -10.40 -9.63
CA ASN A 36 -2.18 -9.50 -10.78
C ASN A 36 -3.55 -9.30 -11.41
N TYR A 37 -3.92 -8.05 -11.69
CA TYR A 37 -5.13 -7.72 -12.43
C TYR A 37 -4.77 -7.36 -13.88
N PRO A 38 -5.05 -8.23 -14.87
CA PRO A 38 -4.49 -8.12 -16.22
C PRO A 38 -5.12 -7.03 -17.10
N ARG A 39 -6.03 -6.20 -16.58
CA ARG A 39 -6.63 -5.09 -17.34
C ARG A 39 -5.88 -3.79 -17.07
N TYR A 40 -5.40 -3.18 -18.15
CA TYR A 40 -5.01 -1.78 -18.18
C TYR A 40 -6.18 -0.90 -17.70
N VAL A 41 -5.94 -0.02 -16.72
CA VAL A 41 -6.97 0.78 -16.06
C VAL A 41 -6.74 2.30 -16.13
N GLY A 42 -5.81 2.78 -16.96
CA GLY A 42 -5.54 4.22 -17.11
C GLY A 42 -4.11 4.55 -16.72
N CYS A 43 -3.91 5.62 -15.95
CA CYS A 43 -2.60 6.15 -15.51
C CYS A 43 -1.74 5.20 -14.66
N ASP A 44 -2.25 4.00 -14.35
CA ASP A 44 -1.55 2.98 -13.60
C ASP A 44 -1.08 1.88 -14.58
N ASP A 45 0.22 1.77 -14.78
CA ASP A 45 0.85 0.80 -15.69
C ASP A 45 0.58 -0.65 -15.24
N ILE A 46 0.64 -0.89 -13.92
CA ILE A 46 0.45 -2.21 -13.34
C ILE A 46 -0.50 -2.13 -12.15
N ARG A 47 -1.54 -2.97 -12.16
CA ARG A 47 -2.51 -3.10 -11.07
C ARG A 47 -2.49 -4.50 -10.46
N MET A 48 -2.52 -4.53 -9.15
CA MET A 48 -2.74 -5.70 -8.31
C MET A 48 -3.98 -5.47 -7.45
N GLU A 49 -4.68 -6.54 -7.12
CA GLU A 49 -5.88 -6.50 -6.29
C GLU A 49 -5.82 -7.57 -5.22
N TYR A 50 -6.63 -7.40 -4.18
CA TYR A 50 -6.96 -8.47 -3.26
C TYR A 50 -8.42 -8.34 -2.82
N GLU A 51 -9.00 -9.46 -2.42
CA GLU A 51 -10.31 -9.54 -1.79
C GLU A 51 -10.27 -10.73 -0.83
N GLU A 52 -10.52 -10.49 0.44
CA GLU A 52 -10.44 -11.49 1.49
C GLU A 52 -11.60 -11.30 2.49
N ASP A 53 -12.33 -12.38 2.75
CA ASP A 53 -13.49 -12.38 3.63
C ASP A 53 -13.09 -11.93 5.05
N GLY A 54 -13.67 -10.82 5.51
CA GLY A 54 -13.40 -10.23 6.83
C GLY A 54 -12.10 -9.40 6.92
N LEU A 55 -11.27 -9.38 5.87
CA LEU A 55 -10.03 -8.59 5.81
C LEU A 55 -10.10 -7.44 4.79
N GLY A 56 -11.23 -7.34 4.09
CA GLY A 56 -11.53 -6.26 3.16
C GLY A 56 -11.04 -6.57 1.75
N SER A 57 -10.99 -5.52 0.93
CA SER A 57 -10.55 -5.63 -0.46
C SER A 57 -9.93 -4.32 -0.91
N GLY A 58 -9.13 -4.39 -1.96
CA GLY A 58 -8.45 -3.20 -2.45
C GLY A 58 -7.53 -3.45 -3.62
N ARG A 59 -6.82 -2.40 -3.98
CA ARG A 59 -5.88 -2.39 -5.08
C ARG A 59 -4.55 -1.78 -4.70
N VAL A 60 -3.50 -2.25 -5.34
CA VAL A 60 -2.18 -1.63 -5.36
C VAL A 60 -1.80 -1.39 -6.81
N CYS A 61 -1.49 -0.15 -7.15
CA CYS A 61 -1.08 0.25 -8.48
C CYS A 61 0.38 0.70 -8.47
N LEU A 62 1.10 0.45 -9.56
CA LEU A 62 2.41 1.02 -9.86
C LEU A 62 2.23 1.95 -11.05
N ASP A 63 2.58 3.22 -10.89
CA ASP A 63 2.51 4.22 -11.95
C ASP A 63 3.74 4.19 -12.87
N ASP A 64 3.72 5.02 -13.91
CA ASP A 64 4.78 5.17 -14.90
C ASP A 64 6.04 5.88 -14.37
N GLU A 65 6.00 6.38 -13.13
CA GLU A 65 7.14 6.92 -12.39
C GLU A 65 7.70 5.94 -11.35
N GLY A 66 7.11 4.75 -11.22
CA GLY A 66 7.57 3.71 -10.30
C GLY A 66 7.17 3.98 -8.86
N ARG A 67 6.11 4.76 -8.65
CA ARG A 67 5.48 4.98 -7.34
C ARG A 67 4.27 4.07 -7.17
N ALA A 68 4.05 3.69 -5.93
CA ALA A 68 2.94 2.84 -5.54
C ALA A 68 1.77 3.67 -5.03
N ASN A 69 0.57 3.31 -5.47
CA ASN A 69 -0.70 3.78 -4.92
C ASN A 69 -1.43 2.59 -4.28
N VAL A 70 -1.92 2.75 -3.06
CA VAL A 70 -2.64 1.71 -2.31
C VAL A 70 -4.02 2.24 -1.94
N GLU A 71 -5.06 1.48 -2.24
CA GLU A 71 -6.43 1.83 -1.88
C GLU A 71 -7.17 0.60 -1.38
N PHE A 72 -7.24 0.45 -0.07
CA PHE A 72 -7.90 -0.66 0.62
C PHE A 72 -9.15 -0.17 1.34
N THR A 73 -10.19 -0.99 1.32
CA THR A 73 -11.50 -0.68 1.89
C THR A 73 -12.02 -1.85 2.72
N GLN A 74 -12.88 -1.54 3.69
CA GLN A 74 -13.45 -2.53 4.61
C GLN A 74 -12.37 -3.31 5.40
N VAL A 75 -11.25 -2.64 5.69
CA VAL A 75 -10.16 -3.22 6.49
C VAL A 75 -10.51 -3.05 7.97
N PRO A 76 -10.41 -4.09 8.83
CA PRO A 76 -10.69 -3.92 10.26
C PRO A 76 -9.86 -2.80 10.89
N ASN A 77 -10.50 -1.92 11.67
CA ASN A 77 -9.84 -0.77 12.30
C ASN A 77 -8.63 -1.19 13.14
N GLU A 78 -8.74 -2.30 13.87
CA GLU A 78 -7.64 -2.78 14.72
C GLU A 78 -6.41 -3.21 13.93
N VAL A 79 -6.61 -3.70 12.68
CA VAL A 79 -5.50 -4.03 11.79
C VAL A 79 -4.84 -2.75 11.32
N ILE A 80 -5.63 -1.79 10.83
CA ILE A 80 -5.11 -0.48 10.38
C ILE A 80 -4.30 0.15 11.52
N ALA A 81 -4.89 0.25 12.70
CA ALA A 81 -4.27 0.90 13.84
C ALA A 81 -2.96 0.22 14.25
N ARG A 82 -2.95 -1.12 14.36
CA ARG A 82 -1.75 -1.88 14.72
C ARG A 82 -0.63 -1.71 13.68
N ALA A 83 -0.97 -1.81 12.40
CA ALA A 83 0.00 -1.66 11.32
C ALA A 83 0.62 -0.25 11.33
N VAL A 84 -0.19 0.79 11.51
CA VAL A 84 0.27 2.18 11.57
C VAL A 84 1.16 2.45 12.79
N ASP A 85 0.76 1.96 13.96
CA ASP A 85 1.52 2.12 15.21
C ASP A 85 2.88 1.42 15.16
N GLU A 86 2.98 0.32 14.40
CA GLU A 86 4.25 -0.35 14.19
C GLU A 86 5.20 0.44 13.29
N ILE A 87 4.69 1.02 12.20
CA ILE A 87 5.49 1.80 11.24
C ILE A 87 6.05 3.07 11.87
N ARG A 88 5.35 3.61 12.88
CA ARG A 88 5.73 4.81 13.63
C ARG A 88 5.97 6.00 12.69
N PHE A 89 4.91 6.41 12.00
CA PHE A 89 4.94 7.66 11.23
C PHE A 89 5.40 8.83 12.11
N PRO A 90 6.24 9.75 11.59
CA PRO A 90 6.80 10.85 12.40
C PRO A 90 5.73 11.73 13.03
N TYR A 91 4.64 11.95 12.32
CA TYR A 91 3.45 12.62 12.80
C TYR A 91 2.25 12.14 11.97
N LEU A 92 1.06 12.10 12.58
CA LEU A 92 -0.21 11.89 11.89
C LEU A 92 -1.14 13.02 12.30
N ASP A 93 -1.76 13.69 11.34
CA ASP A 93 -2.81 14.68 11.57
C ASP A 93 -3.90 14.07 12.45
N ASP A 94 -4.34 14.83 13.45
CA ASP A 94 -5.43 14.48 14.39
C ASP A 94 -5.17 13.27 15.31
N ALA A 95 -3.94 12.72 15.32
CA ALA A 95 -3.54 11.67 16.26
C ALA A 95 -2.79 12.24 17.48
N ASP A 96 -3.44 12.22 18.65
CA ASP A 96 -2.83 12.60 19.94
C ASP A 96 -2.02 11.47 20.61
N GLY A 97 -1.74 10.38 19.87
CA GLY A 97 -1.09 9.18 20.38
C GLY A 97 -1.14 8.00 19.40
N PRO A 98 -0.93 6.75 19.89
CA PRO A 98 -1.09 5.55 19.08
C PRO A 98 -2.50 5.45 18.48
N LEU A 99 -2.59 5.03 17.23
CA LEU A 99 -3.86 4.88 16.51
C LEU A 99 -4.77 3.82 17.14
N VAL A 100 -4.20 2.83 17.85
CA VAL A 100 -5.00 1.82 18.57
C VAL A 100 -5.86 2.42 19.69
N GLU A 101 -5.49 3.59 20.20
CA GLU A 101 -6.25 4.34 21.21
C GLU A 101 -7.07 5.49 20.59
N ALA A 102 -6.91 5.73 19.29
CA ALA A 102 -7.55 6.84 18.60
C ALA A 102 -9.03 6.54 18.28
N PRO A 103 -9.91 7.56 18.30
CA PRO A 103 -11.30 7.39 17.92
C PRO A 103 -11.46 7.10 16.41
N PRO A 104 -12.66 6.76 15.94
CA PRO A 104 -12.95 6.80 14.51
C PRO A 104 -12.68 8.19 13.92
N GLY A 105 -11.93 8.24 12.84
CA GLY A 105 -11.39 9.49 12.28
C GLY A 105 -10.58 9.24 11.01
N ARG A 106 -10.04 10.32 10.45
CA ARG A 106 -9.14 10.30 9.30
C ARG A 106 -7.80 10.83 9.78
N TYR A 107 -6.75 10.07 9.56
CA TYR A 107 -5.39 10.36 10.01
C TYR A 107 -4.48 10.44 8.80
N VAL A 108 -3.81 11.57 8.63
CA VAL A 108 -3.04 11.85 7.41
C VAL A 108 -1.59 12.12 7.77
N TYR A 109 -0.67 11.59 6.96
CA TYR A 109 0.73 11.98 6.98
C TYR A 109 1.20 12.28 5.56
N GLU A 110 1.84 13.42 5.38
CA GLU A 110 2.49 13.81 4.13
C GLU A 110 4.01 13.74 4.32
N CYS A 111 4.67 12.87 3.55
CA CYS A 111 6.11 12.72 3.59
C CYS A 111 6.79 13.78 2.73
N GLU A 112 7.28 14.85 3.36
CA GLU A 112 7.98 15.95 2.65
C GLU A 112 9.14 15.45 1.77
N GLY A 113 9.84 14.38 2.20
CA GLY A 113 11.00 13.86 1.48
C GLY A 113 10.68 13.09 0.21
N SER A 114 9.50 12.46 0.12
CA SER A 114 9.13 11.62 -1.03
C SER A 114 7.92 12.13 -1.81
N GLY A 115 7.17 13.10 -1.27
CA GLY A 115 5.90 13.59 -1.78
C GLY A 115 4.73 12.62 -1.55
N ALA A 116 4.96 11.53 -0.82
CA ALA A 116 3.94 10.51 -0.58
C ALA A 116 2.91 10.99 0.45
N GLN A 117 1.65 10.66 0.22
CA GLN A 117 0.56 10.92 1.16
C GLN A 117 0.02 9.59 1.69
N PHE A 118 -0.15 9.50 3.00
CA PHE A 118 -0.69 8.35 3.70
C PHE A 118 -1.94 8.80 4.44
N GLU A 119 -3.07 8.18 4.14
CA GLU A 119 -4.36 8.45 4.76
C GLU A 119 -4.93 7.15 5.31
N PHE A 120 -5.18 7.14 6.62
CA PHE A 120 -5.75 6.02 7.35
C PHE A 120 -7.09 6.45 7.94
N VAL A 121 -8.16 5.77 7.54
CA VAL A 121 -9.51 6.08 8.02
C VAL A 121 -9.95 4.98 8.96
N LEU A 122 -10.24 5.31 10.21
CA LEU A 122 -10.89 4.41 11.17
C LEU A 122 -12.39 4.67 11.15
N GLY A 123 -13.18 3.69 10.72
CA GLY A 123 -14.63 3.86 10.58
C GLY A 123 -15.41 3.56 11.86
N LYS A 124 -16.64 4.09 11.96
CA LYS A 124 -17.48 3.93 13.15
C LYS A 124 -18.03 2.51 13.36
N LEU A 125 -17.98 1.66 12.34
CA LEU A 125 -18.51 0.29 12.35
C LEU A 125 -17.41 -0.76 12.53
N GLY A 126 -16.20 -0.35 12.95
CA GLY A 126 -15.07 -1.26 13.15
C GLY A 126 -14.27 -1.57 11.88
N TYR A 127 -14.62 -0.99 10.74
CA TYR A 127 -13.90 -1.12 9.47
C TYR A 127 -13.59 0.24 8.87
N GLY A 128 -12.45 0.32 8.21
CA GLY A 128 -11.82 1.54 7.76
C GLY A 128 -11.24 1.44 6.34
N GLN A 129 -10.35 2.36 6.02
CA GLN A 129 -9.68 2.48 4.73
C GLN A 129 -8.20 2.79 4.90
N VAL A 130 -7.39 2.30 3.96
CA VAL A 130 -5.98 2.65 3.82
C VAL A 130 -5.80 3.22 2.42
N ILE A 131 -5.40 4.49 2.35
CA ILE A 131 -5.19 5.21 1.09
C ILE A 131 -3.77 5.74 1.11
N ILE A 132 -2.94 5.33 0.14
CA ILE A 132 -1.55 5.77 0.01
C ILE A 132 -1.36 6.24 -1.41
N SER A 133 -0.83 7.43 -1.58
CA SER A 133 -0.62 8.06 -2.88
C SER A 133 0.86 8.38 -3.08
N PHE A 134 1.40 8.10 -4.27
CA PHE A 134 2.76 8.44 -4.71
C PHE A 134 3.89 7.90 -3.81
N ALA A 135 3.64 6.80 -3.10
CA ALA A 135 4.62 6.22 -2.20
C ALA A 135 5.82 5.64 -2.96
N THR A 136 7.00 5.72 -2.33
CA THR A 136 8.12 4.90 -2.81
C THR A 136 7.76 3.43 -2.63
N ILE A 137 8.33 2.55 -3.46
CA ILE A 137 8.13 1.09 -3.32
C ILE A 137 8.48 0.62 -1.91
N ARG A 138 9.54 1.20 -1.32
CA ARG A 138 9.96 0.88 0.04
C ARG A 138 8.88 1.21 1.07
N ASP A 139 8.29 2.40 0.99
CA ASP A 139 7.29 2.83 1.97
C ASP A 139 5.99 2.02 1.81
N ALA A 140 5.55 1.77 0.57
CA ALA A 140 4.40 0.93 0.30
C ALA A 140 4.61 -0.50 0.79
N VAL A 141 5.78 -1.09 0.55
CA VAL A 141 6.16 -2.42 1.08
C VAL A 141 6.12 -2.45 2.60
N ALA A 142 6.62 -1.41 3.28
CA ALA A 142 6.60 -1.36 4.74
C ALA A 142 5.16 -1.34 5.29
N VAL A 143 4.25 -0.57 4.67
CA VAL A 143 2.85 -0.54 5.08
C VAL A 143 2.14 -1.86 4.80
N LEU A 144 2.36 -2.42 3.61
CA LEU A 144 1.79 -3.70 3.19
C LEU A 144 2.25 -4.86 4.09
N ASP A 145 3.53 -4.93 4.45
CA ASP A 145 4.07 -5.95 5.35
C ASP A 145 3.44 -5.84 6.76
N ALA A 146 3.34 -4.62 7.30
CA ALA A 146 2.71 -4.38 8.59
C ALA A 146 1.22 -4.78 8.59
N LEU A 147 0.48 -4.45 7.53
CA LEU A 147 -0.91 -4.88 7.34
C LEU A 147 -1.03 -6.41 7.26
N SER A 148 -0.16 -7.07 6.49
CA SER A 148 -0.19 -8.54 6.34
C SER A 148 0.05 -9.25 7.68
N ARG A 149 0.98 -8.75 8.50
CA ARG A 149 1.22 -9.32 9.84
C ARG A 149 0.06 -9.05 10.80
N ALA A 150 -0.49 -7.83 10.78
CA ALA A 150 -1.67 -7.50 11.58
C ALA A 150 -2.88 -8.36 11.20
N PHE A 151 -3.07 -8.69 9.92
CA PHE A 151 -4.08 -9.67 9.48
C PHE A 151 -3.86 -11.06 10.05
N GLY A 152 -2.63 -11.59 9.97
CA GLY A 152 -2.30 -12.91 10.51
C GLY A 152 -2.63 -13.02 12.01
N GLU A 153 -2.36 -11.96 12.77
CA GLU A 153 -2.66 -11.90 14.20
C GLU A 153 -4.17 -11.77 14.48
N HIS A 154 -4.89 -10.94 13.70
CA HIS A 154 -6.33 -10.76 13.82
C HIS A 154 -7.08 -12.07 13.56
N SER A 155 -6.76 -12.79 12.47
CA SER A 155 -7.36 -14.08 12.15
C SER A 155 -7.07 -15.14 13.22
N ALA A 156 -5.86 -15.15 13.80
CA ALA A 156 -5.52 -16.05 14.90
C ALA A 156 -6.24 -15.73 16.22
N GLY A 157 -6.55 -14.45 16.46
CA GLY A 157 -7.33 -13.97 17.61
C GLY A 157 -8.82 -14.31 17.50
N GLY A 158 -9.40 -14.23 16.30
CA GLY A 158 -10.80 -14.58 16.04
C GLY A 158 -11.12 -16.07 16.19
N ALA A 159 -10.15 -16.96 15.95
CA ALA A 159 -10.32 -18.41 16.12
C ALA A 159 -10.34 -18.90 17.59
N ARG A 160 -10.14 -18.00 18.56
CA ARG A 160 -10.09 -18.30 20.01
C ARG A 160 -11.30 -17.80 20.80
N GLN A 161 -12.34 -17.30 20.14
CA GLN A 161 -13.63 -16.94 20.75
C GLN A 161 -14.72 -17.90 20.26
#